data_AF-A0A180EWV6-F1
#
_entry.id   AF-A0A180EWV6-F1
#
_cell.length_a   1.000
_cell.length_b   1.000
_cell.length_c   1.000
_cell.angle_alpha   90.00
_cell.angle_beta   90.00
_cell.angle_gamma   90.00
#
_symmetry.space_group_name_H-M   'P 1'
#
loop_
_entity.id
_entity.type
_entity.pdbx_description
1 polymer ?
#
loop_
_entity_poly.entity_id
_entity_poly.type
_entity_poly.pdbx_seq_one_letter_code
_entity_poly.pdbx_strand_id
1 'polypeptide(L)'
;MNGQELITYYERAKVEKSWGGIKFTTEKEFEKEVKDNLMFHLGAMNFENWQDGLQFLEDLKIKCIPEKWNYRSHQSRIPHPILKSYIENIFEKLKVENNGSKILRSDDNKYILFNTGLLDKFFHEIYIIVYTLQERGEILYRNPYILSSLTDLTRIGFNVNGKRIVKQDDLPEPATFFTNINEIIFHPDIEIDRNYDKFTHIIEERRERFPREDQERDSTELARKLDNSINYAIAIAKRNYKLVIPMYRPQVAKIQLLMPISIRFLYK
;
A
#
# COMPACT_ATOMS: atom_id res chain seq x y z
N MET A 1 46.32 3.15 16.13
CA MET A 1 45.51 2.93 14.90
C MET A 1 44.44 1.92 15.27
N ASN A 2 43.18 2.34 15.45
CA ASN A 2 42.06 1.41 15.65
C ASN A 2 41.71 0.82 14.28
N GLY A 3 42.29 -0.33 13.94
CA GLY A 3 41.91 -1.06 12.74
C GLY A 3 40.52 -1.66 12.94
N GLN A 4 39.50 -1.06 12.32
CA GLN A 4 38.21 -1.73 12.18
C GLN A 4 38.31 -2.76 11.07
N GLU A 5 37.96 -4.01 11.37
CA GLU A 5 37.83 -5.06 10.37
C GLU A 5 36.67 -4.72 9.43
N LEU A 6 36.96 -4.78 8.12
CA LEU A 6 35.99 -4.52 7.06
C LEU A 6 35.52 -5.86 6.49
N ILE A 7 34.20 -6.03 6.41
CA ILE A 7 33.57 -7.14 5.72
C ILE A 7 33.25 -6.71 4.29
N THR A 8 33.51 -7.62 3.35
CA THR A 8 33.08 -7.50 1.96
C THR A 8 32.12 -8.60 1.59
N TYR A 9 31.00 -8.23 0.96
CA TYR A 9 29.99 -9.19 0.53
C TYR A 9 29.39 -8.81 -0.84
N TYR A 10 28.81 -9.81 -1.49
CA TYR A 10 28.03 -9.68 -2.73
C TYR A 10 26.55 -9.78 -2.41
N GLU A 11 25.69 -9.07 -3.14
CA GLU A 11 24.24 -9.15 -2.96
C GLU A 11 23.51 -9.49 -4.26
N ARG A 12 22.30 -10.03 -4.15
CA ARG A 12 21.38 -10.17 -5.29
C ARG A 12 19.98 -9.79 -4.85
N ALA A 13 19.30 -8.97 -5.65
CA ALA A 13 17.94 -8.51 -5.30
C ALA A 13 16.89 -9.63 -5.35
N LYS A 14 17.13 -10.70 -6.11
CA LYS A 14 16.29 -11.90 -6.20
C LYS A 14 17.17 -13.11 -6.44
N VAL A 15 16.69 -14.30 -6.04
CA VAL A 15 17.39 -15.57 -6.27
C VAL A 15 17.66 -15.81 -7.76
N GLU A 16 16.76 -15.38 -8.65
CA GLU A 16 16.95 -15.53 -10.11
C GLU A 16 17.85 -14.47 -10.76
N LYS A 17 18.22 -13.40 -10.03
CA LYS A 17 19.14 -12.38 -10.54
C LYS A 17 20.58 -12.76 -10.21
N SER A 18 21.50 -12.36 -11.07
CA SER A 18 22.94 -12.48 -10.82
C SER A 18 23.34 -11.73 -9.55
N TRP A 19 24.35 -12.26 -8.85
CA TRP A 19 25.06 -11.53 -7.80
C TRP A 19 25.66 -10.26 -8.39
N GLY A 20 25.52 -9.16 -7.67
CA GLY A 20 25.96 -7.84 -8.08
C GLY A 20 26.90 -7.21 -7.06
N GLY A 21 27.91 -6.51 -7.58
CA GLY A 21 28.79 -5.60 -6.86
C GLY A 21 29.63 -6.21 -5.74
N ILE A 22 30.54 -5.41 -5.20
CA ILE A 22 31.23 -5.69 -3.93
C ILE A 22 30.86 -4.54 -3.00
N LYS A 23 30.21 -4.84 -1.89
CA LYS A 23 29.93 -3.87 -0.83
C LYS A 23 30.93 -4.03 0.30
N PHE A 24 31.40 -2.90 0.82
CA PHE A 24 32.32 -2.81 1.95
C PHE A 24 31.52 -2.28 3.13
N THR A 25 31.62 -2.94 4.27
CA THR A 25 30.85 -2.61 5.47
C THR A 25 31.62 -3.02 6.71
N THR A 26 31.18 -2.60 7.89
CA THR A 26 31.71 -3.14 9.16
C THR A 26 30.98 -4.43 9.53
N GLU A 27 31.57 -5.28 10.37
CA GLU A 27 30.90 -6.50 10.86
C GLU A 27 29.51 -6.22 11.44
N LYS A 28 29.42 -5.18 12.28
CA LYS A 28 28.18 -4.73 12.90
C LYS A 28 27.12 -4.28 11.89
N GLU A 29 27.53 -3.63 10.81
CA GLU A 29 26.61 -3.18 9.75
C GLU A 29 26.19 -4.34 8.85
N PHE A 30 27.09 -5.28 8.56
CA PHE A 30 26.77 -6.50 7.82
C PHE A 30 25.72 -7.34 8.56
N GLU A 31 25.92 -7.59 9.86
CA GLU A 31 24.95 -8.32 10.70
C GLU A 31 23.59 -7.63 10.70
N LYS A 32 23.56 -6.29 10.73
CA LYS A 32 22.33 -5.51 10.64
C LYS A 32 21.64 -5.71 9.28
N GLU A 33 22.37 -5.60 8.18
CA GLU A 33 21.82 -5.78 6.83
C GLU A 33 21.30 -7.21 6.62
N VAL A 34 22.03 -8.22 7.10
CA VAL A 34 21.57 -9.61 7.07
C VAL A 34 20.29 -9.76 7.89
N LYS A 35 20.26 -9.22 9.11
CA LYS A 35 19.07 -9.27 9.98
C LYS A 35 17.87 -8.57 9.34
N ASP A 36 18.06 -7.38 8.79
CA ASP A 36 17.00 -6.63 8.10
C ASP A 36 16.50 -7.38 6.85
N ASN A 37 17.38 -8.08 6.12
CA ASN A 37 16.98 -8.92 4.98
C ASN A 37 16.22 -10.20 5.38
N LEU A 38 16.42 -10.70 6.59
CA LEU A 38 15.72 -11.87 7.13
C LEU A 38 14.36 -11.52 7.77
N MET A 39 14.05 -10.24 7.92
CA MET A 39 12.76 -9.76 8.44
C MET A 39 11.69 -9.73 7.37
N PHE A 40 10.43 -9.90 7.79
CA PHE A 40 9.29 -9.64 6.91
C PHE A 40 8.92 -8.17 6.97
N HIS A 41 9.02 -7.48 5.84
CA HIS A 41 8.67 -6.06 5.75
C HIS A 41 7.20 -5.88 5.36
N LEU A 42 6.50 -5.07 6.14
CA LEU A 42 5.16 -4.56 5.91
C LEU A 42 5.24 -3.02 5.88
N GLY A 43 5.81 -2.47 4.80
CA GLY A 43 6.06 -1.04 4.66
C GLY A 43 7.08 -0.57 5.70
N ALA A 44 6.75 0.47 6.47
CA ALA A 44 7.58 0.92 7.60
C ALA A 44 7.53 0.01 8.84
N MET A 45 6.61 -0.96 8.87
CA MET A 45 6.54 -1.97 9.92
C MET A 45 7.25 -3.24 9.47
N ASN A 46 7.68 -4.07 10.41
CA ASN A 46 8.24 -5.37 10.08
C ASN A 46 8.03 -6.40 11.20
N PHE A 47 8.27 -7.66 10.87
CA PHE A 47 8.30 -8.77 11.81
C PHE A 47 9.72 -9.32 11.89
N GLU A 48 10.10 -9.82 13.07
CA GLU A 48 11.41 -10.44 13.29
C GLU A 48 11.68 -11.63 12.37
N ASN A 49 10.62 -12.35 11.96
CA ASN A 49 10.73 -13.47 11.04
C ASN A 49 9.60 -13.48 10.01
N TRP A 50 9.81 -14.25 8.93
CA TRP A 50 8.85 -14.39 7.84
C TRP A 50 7.55 -15.08 8.23
N GLN A 51 7.63 -16.10 9.07
CA GLN A 51 6.46 -16.89 9.43
C GLN A 51 5.40 -16.05 10.15
N ASP A 52 5.82 -15.18 11.07
CA ASP A 52 4.91 -14.30 11.81
C ASP A 52 4.24 -13.28 10.88
N GLY A 53 4.98 -12.70 9.94
CA GLY A 53 4.42 -11.78 8.95
C GLY A 53 3.41 -12.45 8.01
N LEU A 54 3.69 -13.70 7.61
CA LEU A 54 2.76 -14.50 6.81
C LEU A 54 1.50 -14.88 7.61
N GLN A 55 1.67 -15.31 8.86
CA GLN A 55 0.55 -15.66 9.74
C GLN A 55 -0.33 -14.45 10.03
N PHE A 56 0.27 -13.28 10.29
CA PHE A 56 -0.46 -12.03 10.48
C PHE A 56 -1.36 -11.71 9.29
N LEU A 57 -0.89 -11.89 8.04
CA LEU A 57 -1.71 -11.66 6.85
C LEU A 57 -2.86 -12.65 6.74
N GLU A 58 -2.65 -13.92 7.09
CA GLU A 58 -3.73 -14.92 7.09
C GLU A 58 -4.77 -14.60 8.17
N ASP A 59 -4.33 -14.28 9.39
CA ASP A 59 -5.20 -13.92 10.51
C ASP A 59 -6.06 -12.70 10.17
N LEU A 60 -5.44 -11.69 9.56
CA LEU A 60 -6.14 -10.48 9.13
C LEU A 60 -7.19 -10.78 8.06
N LYS A 61 -6.83 -11.60 7.05
CA LYS A 61 -7.75 -12.05 6.00
C LYS A 61 -8.90 -12.90 6.55
N ILE A 62 -8.69 -13.67 7.62
CA ILE A 62 -9.73 -14.46 8.28
C ILE A 62 -10.67 -13.55 9.09
N LYS A 63 -10.12 -12.53 9.76
CA LYS A 63 -10.89 -11.61 10.60
C LYS A 63 -11.71 -10.62 9.77
N CYS A 64 -11.21 -10.14 8.64
CA CYS A 64 -11.90 -9.15 7.82
C CYS A 64 -13.07 -9.75 7.01
N ILE A 65 -13.93 -8.87 6.50
CA ILE A 65 -14.95 -9.26 5.51
C ILE A 65 -14.26 -10.00 4.34
N PRO A 66 -14.82 -11.13 3.85
CA PRO A 66 -14.21 -11.90 2.76
C PRO A 66 -14.06 -11.10 1.46
N GLU A 67 -12.83 -10.94 1.00
CA GLU A 67 -12.49 -10.23 -0.24
C GLU A 67 -11.44 -10.98 -1.08
N LYS A 68 -11.27 -10.54 -2.33
CA LYS A 68 -10.27 -11.09 -3.25
C LYS A 68 -8.92 -10.41 -3.03
N TRP A 69 -8.15 -10.91 -2.06
CA TRP A 69 -6.84 -10.37 -1.69
C TRP A 69 -5.66 -10.76 -2.60
N ASN A 70 -5.92 -11.49 -3.68
CA ASN A 70 -4.92 -11.92 -4.66
C ASN A 70 -5.18 -11.31 -6.04
N TYR A 71 -4.10 -11.06 -6.79
CA TYR A 71 -4.22 -10.63 -8.18
C TYR A 71 -4.82 -11.75 -9.05
N ARG A 72 -5.59 -11.39 -10.07
CA ARG A 72 -6.21 -12.37 -10.99
C ARG A 72 -5.21 -12.99 -11.97
N SER A 73 -4.24 -12.19 -12.41
CA SER A 73 -3.34 -12.52 -13.53
C SER A 73 -1.87 -12.55 -13.15
N HIS A 74 -1.51 -12.21 -11.91
CA HIS A 74 -0.13 -12.16 -11.45
C HIS A 74 0.07 -13.04 -10.22
N GLN A 75 1.04 -13.94 -10.27
CA GLN A 75 1.40 -14.77 -9.13
C GLN A 75 2.32 -13.98 -8.20
N SER A 76 1.96 -13.89 -6.93
CA SER A 76 2.80 -13.33 -5.87
C SER A 76 3.39 -14.46 -5.04
N ARG A 77 4.64 -14.29 -4.61
CA ARG A 77 5.26 -15.20 -3.63
C ARG A 77 4.72 -14.99 -2.22
N ILE A 78 4.22 -13.79 -1.94
CA ILE A 78 3.62 -13.44 -0.65
C ILE A 78 2.11 -13.66 -0.77
N PRO A 79 1.47 -14.39 0.17
CA PRO A 79 0.02 -14.55 0.20
C PRO A 79 -0.66 -13.21 0.41
N HIS A 80 -1.86 -13.07 -0.15
CA HIS A 80 -2.71 -11.88 0.00
C HIS A 80 -1.97 -10.56 -0.30
N PRO A 81 -1.27 -10.43 -1.45
CA PRO A 81 -0.43 -9.28 -1.74
C PRO A 81 -1.21 -7.96 -1.78
N ILE A 82 -2.50 -8.00 -2.10
CA ILE A 82 -3.37 -6.81 -2.08
C ILE A 82 -3.62 -6.38 -0.63
N LEU A 83 -3.87 -7.32 0.29
CA LEU A 83 -4.07 -7.02 1.71
C LEU A 83 -2.79 -6.47 2.35
N LYS A 84 -1.64 -7.07 2.03
CA LYS A 84 -0.34 -6.55 2.44
C LYS A 84 -0.18 -5.09 2.02
N SER A 85 -0.31 -4.83 0.72
CA SER A 85 -0.19 -3.48 0.16
C SER A 85 -1.20 -2.50 0.77
N TYR A 86 -2.43 -2.94 1.03
CA TYR A 86 -3.44 -2.12 1.68
C TYR A 86 -2.99 -1.65 3.07
N ILE A 87 -2.55 -2.56 3.94
CA ILE A 87 -2.14 -2.23 5.31
C ILE A 87 -0.90 -1.32 5.32
N GLU A 88 0.07 -1.58 4.44
CA GLU A 88 1.24 -0.70 4.25
C GLU A 88 0.83 0.73 3.94
N ASN A 89 -0.06 0.89 2.96
CA ASN A 89 -0.47 2.21 2.49
C ASN A 89 -1.39 2.93 3.48
N ILE A 90 -2.22 2.20 4.24
CA ILE A 90 -3.02 2.76 5.33
C ILE A 90 -2.11 3.33 6.42
N PHE A 91 -1.10 2.56 6.84
CA PHE A 91 -0.19 3.03 7.87
C PHE A 91 0.61 4.25 7.41
N GLU A 92 1.13 4.26 6.18
CA GLU A 92 1.81 5.42 5.62
C GLU A 92 0.91 6.65 5.50
N LYS A 93 -0.36 6.45 5.10
CA LYS A 93 -1.34 7.54 5.07
C LYS A 93 -1.58 8.12 6.45
N LEU A 94 -1.80 7.28 7.47
CA LEU A 94 -2.08 7.72 8.83
C LEU A 94 -0.90 8.47 9.46
N LYS A 95 0.35 8.11 9.14
CA LYS A 95 1.55 8.83 9.62
C LYS A 95 1.59 10.29 9.17
N VAL A 96 1.08 10.58 7.98
CA VAL A 96 1.12 11.92 7.37
C VAL A 96 -0.17 12.70 7.64
N GLU A 97 -1.32 12.03 7.62
CA GLU A 97 -2.62 12.64 7.85
C GLU A 97 -2.70 13.27 9.24
N ASN A 98 -3.13 14.54 9.30
CA ASN A 98 -3.26 15.31 10.54
C ASN A 98 -2.03 15.20 11.46
N ASN A 99 -0.83 15.14 10.87
CA ASN A 99 0.44 14.96 11.59
C ASN A 99 0.47 13.69 12.48
N GLY A 100 -0.19 12.61 12.05
CA GLY A 100 -0.21 11.35 12.80
C GLY A 100 -1.21 11.30 13.95
N SER A 101 -2.15 12.25 14.05
CA SER A 101 -3.09 12.34 15.18
C SER A 101 -4.03 11.14 15.30
N LYS A 102 -4.22 10.37 14.23
CA LYS A 102 -5.04 9.16 14.17
C LYS A 102 -4.27 7.88 14.53
N ILE A 103 -3.04 8.02 15.00
CA ILE A 103 -2.24 6.93 15.59
C ILE A 103 -2.12 7.24 17.08
N LEU A 104 -2.72 6.40 17.93
CA LEU A 104 -2.54 6.52 19.36
C LEU A 104 -1.17 5.96 19.75
N ARG A 105 -0.48 6.67 20.65
CA ARG A 105 0.81 6.26 21.20
C ARG A 105 0.64 6.01 22.69
N SER A 106 1.20 4.92 23.19
CA SER A 106 1.21 4.66 24.62
C SER A 106 2.08 5.68 25.37
N ASP A 107 1.72 6.01 26.60
CA ASP A 107 2.47 6.96 27.45
C ASP A 107 3.94 6.55 27.64
N ASP A 108 4.22 5.24 27.63
CA ASP A 108 5.58 4.68 27.73
C ASP A 108 6.33 4.60 26.40
N ASN A 109 5.72 5.06 25.29
CA ASN A 109 6.24 5.02 23.92
C ASN A 109 6.66 3.63 23.42
N LYS A 110 6.12 2.55 24.01
CA LYS A 110 6.39 1.17 23.57
C LYS A 110 5.42 0.66 22.52
N TYR A 111 4.24 1.26 22.42
CA TYR A 111 3.23 0.79 21.51
C TYR A 111 2.58 1.96 20.76
N ILE A 112 2.21 1.68 19.52
CA ILE A 112 1.21 2.46 18.81
C ILE A 112 -0.01 1.60 18.50
N LEU A 113 -1.15 2.25 18.34
CA LEU A 113 -2.42 1.65 17.96
C LEU A 113 -3.02 2.47 16.84
N PHE A 114 -3.46 1.81 15.78
CA PHE A 114 -4.15 2.47 14.66
C PHE A 114 -5.29 1.63 14.12
N ASN A 115 -6.26 2.31 13.50
CA ASN A 115 -7.41 1.69 12.87
C ASN A 115 -7.09 1.37 11.40
N THR A 116 -7.34 0.12 10.98
CA THR A 116 -7.03 -0.33 9.63
C THR A 116 -8.01 0.19 8.58
N GLY A 117 -9.21 0.62 9.00
CA GLY A 117 -10.35 0.87 8.10
C GLY A 117 -11.02 -0.39 7.57
N LEU A 118 -10.50 -1.58 7.89
CA LEU A 118 -11.16 -2.86 7.60
C LEU A 118 -12.19 -3.17 8.68
N LEU A 119 -13.24 -3.87 8.26
CA LEU A 119 -14.28 -4.37 9.15
C LEU A 119 -14.20 -5.88 9.25
N ASP A 120 -14.57 -6.42 10.41
CA ASP A 120 -14.84 -7.84 10.57
C ASP A 120 -16.21 -8.23 9.99
N LYS A 121 -16.52 -9.53 9.97
CA LYS A 121 -17.81 -10.05 9.48
C LYS A 121 -19.03 -9.57 10.28
N PHE A 122 -18.83 -8.96 11.44
CA PHE A 122 -19.84 -8.39 12.30
C PHE A 122 -19.86 -6.86 12.24
N PHE A 123 -19.12 -6.25 11.30
CA PHE A 123 -19.00 -4.81 11.10
C PHE A 123 -18.30 -4.07 12.26
N HIS A 124 -17.48 -4.75 13.06
CA HIS A 124 -16.57 -4.09 13.99
C HIS A 124 -15.28 -3.70 13.29
N GLU A 125 -14.71 -2.56 13.68
CA GLU A 125 -13.44 -2.09 13.16
C GLU A 125 -12.27 -2.97 13.62
N ILE A 126 -11.31 -3.16 12.72
CA ILE A 126 -10.09 -3.91 13.00
C ILE A 126 -8.95 -2.93 13.30
N TYR A 127 -8.31 -3.11 14.43
CA TYR A 127 -7.18 -2.29 14.87
C TYR A 127 -5.89 -3.11 14.95
N ILE A 128 -4.76 -2.45 14.71
CA ILE A 128 -3.42 -3.03 14.81
C ILE A 128 -2.66 -2.31 15.91
N ILE A 129 -2.05 -3.09 16.80
CA ILE A 129 -1.04 -2.62 17.73
C ILE A 129 0.33 -2.91 17.12
N VAL A 130 1.27 -1.98 17.27
CA VAL A 130 2.66 -2.15 16.81
C VAL A 130 3.61 -1.79 17.94
N TYR A 131 4.64 -2.59 18.14
CA TYR A 131 5.70 -2.27 19.09
C TYR A 131 6.61 -1.19 18.51
N THR A 132 7.04 -0.24 19.35
CA THR A 132 7.94 0.83 18.98
C THR A 132 9.24 0.76 19.74
N LEU A 133 10.35 0.92 19.01
CA LEU A 133 11.69 1.06 19.55
C LEU A 133 12.30 2.36 19.08
N GLN A 134 12.95 3.08 20.00
CA GLN A 134 13.74 4.24 19.62
C GLN A 134 15.20 3.81 19.46
N GLU A 135 15.71 3.91 18.23
CA GLU A 135 17.10 3.57 17.92
C GLU A 135 17.73 4.71 17.11
N ARG A 136 18.82 5.29 17.63
CA ARG A 136 19.60 6.36 16.98
C ARG A 136 18.78 7.57 16.50
N GLY A 137 17.73 7.92 17.25
CA GLY A 137 16.85 9.05 16.92
C GLY A 137 15.71 8.72 15.95
N GLU A 138 15.64 7.48 15.45
CA GLU A 138 14.53 6.99 14.63
C GLU A 138 13.61 6.07 15.43
N ILE A 139 12.33 6.06 15.05
CA ILE A 139 11.33 5.16 15.63
C ILE A 139 11.19 3.97 14.68
N LEU A 140 11.46 2.78 15.19
CA LEU A 140 11.26 1.51 14.50
C LEU A 140 9.92 0.92 14.90
N TYR A 141 9.16 0.42 13.92
CA TYR A 141 7.86 -0.22 14.12
C TYR A 141 8.00 -1.73 13.92
N ARG A 142 7.82 -2.50 14.99
CA ARG A 142 8.10 -3.94 15.04
C ARG A 142 6.86 -4.75 15.44
N ASN A 143 6.79 -5.97 14.93
CA ASN A 143 5.86 -7.04 15.30
C ASN A 143 4.41 -6.56 15.44
N PRO A 144 3.79 -6.02 14.37
CA PRO A 144 2.40 -5.60 14.42
C PRO A 144 1.48 -6.80 14.66
N TYR A 145 0.44 -6.62 15.47
CA TYR A 145 -0.56 -7.66 15.76
C TYR A 145 -1.97 -7.06 15.89
N ILE A 146 -2.97 -7.89 15.61
CA ILE A 146 -4.37 -7.46 15.59
C ILE A 146 -4.89 -7.39 17.04
N LEU A 147 -5.45 -6.24 17.41
CA LEU A 147 -6.15 -6.08 18.68
C LEU A 147 -7.31 -7.07 18.75
N SER A 148 -7.39 -7.90 19.79
CA SER A 148 -8.48 -8.87 19.93
C SER A 148 -9.58 -8.38 20.87
N SER A 149 -9.24 -7.60 21.90
CA SER A 149 -10.21 -6.93 22.78
C SER A 149 -9.59 -5.74 23.52
N LEU A 150 -10.41 -4.84 24.06
CA LEU A 150 -9.93 -3.76 24.95
C LEU A 150 -9.19 -4.28 26.19
N THR A 151 -9.45 -5.53 26.62
CA THR A 151 -8.70 -6.17 27.71
C THR A 151 -7.24 -6.41 27.34
N ASP A 152 -6.92 -6.60 26.05
CA ASP A 152 -5.53 -6.73 25.60
C ASP A 152 -4.75 -5.44 25.84
N LEU A 153 -5.37 -4.28 25.57
CA LEU A 153 -4.79 -2.96 25.85
C LEU A 153 -4.49 -2.78 27.34
N THR A 154 -5.42 -3.22 28.19
CA THR A 154 -5.20 -3.24 29.64
C THR A 154 -4.02 -4.12 30.03
N ARG A 155 -3.94 -5.34 29.47
CA ARG A 155 -2.91 -6.33 29.81
C ARG A 155 -1.51 -5.84 29.46
N ILE A 156 -1.36 -5.13 28.35
CA ILE A 156 -0.06 -4.56 27.92
C ILE A 156 0.21 -3.18 28.56
N GLY A 157 -0.70 -2.66 29.39
CA GLY A 157 -0.54 -1.34 30.03
C GLY A 157 -0.65 -0.17 29.05
N PHE A 158 -1.41 -0.31 27.96
CA PHE A 158 -1.60 0.75 26.98
C PHE A 158 -2.47 1.88 27.55
N ASN A 159 -1.83 2.98 27.91
CA ASN A 159 -2.47 4.21 28.39
C ASN A 159 -2.15 5.37 27.44
N VAL A 160 -3.08 6.30 27.31
CA VAL A 160 -2.90 7.52 26.52
C VAL A 160 -3.26 8.71 27.40
N ASN A 161 -2.33 9.65 27.57
CA ASN A 161 -2.46 10.81 28.44
C ASN A 161 -2.85 10.43 29.89
N GLY A 162 -2.25 9.37 30.42
CA GLY A 162 -2.51 8.86 31.78
C GLY A 162 -3.84 8.12 31.94
N LYS A 163 -4.58 7.87 30.86
CA LYS A 163 -5.90 7.22 30.89
C LYS A 163 -5.87 5.88 30.14
N ARG A 164 -6.58 4.90 30.70
CA ARG A 164 -6.82 3.61 30.05
C ARG A 164 -7.87 3.76 28.96
N ILE A 165 -7.68 3.08 27.83
CA ILE A 165 -8.70 2.92 26.80
C ILE A 165 -9.68 1.86 27.28
N VAL A 166 -10.90 2.28 27.65
CA VAL A 166 -11.94 1.39 28.21
C VAL A 166 -13.24 1.42 27.42
N LYS A 167 -13.37 2.32 26.44
CA LYS A 167 -14.51 2.42 25.53
C LYS A 167 -14.05 2.43 24.08
N GLN A 168 -14.98 2.11 23.18
CA GLN A 168 -14.72 2.15 21.74
C GLN A 168 -14.41 3.58 21.26
N ASP A 169 -15.07 4.59 21.82
CA ASP A 169 -14.88 6.01 21.48
C ASP A 169 -13.46 6.53 21.82
N ASP A 170 -12.70 5.79 22.63
CA ASP A 170 -11.32 6.11 22.98
C ASP A 170 -10.31 5.55 21.95
N LEU A 171 -10.75 4.76 20.96
CA LEU A 171 -9.92 4.16 19.91
C LEU A 171 -9.69 5.13 18.73
N PRO A 172 -8.60 4.95 17.96
CA PRO A 172 -8.29 5.84 16.85
C PRO A 172 -9.31 5.73 15.70
N GLU A 173 -9.60 6.86 15.08
CA GLU A 173 -10.38 6.91 13.84
C GLU A 173 -9.61 6.32 12.64
N PRO A 174 -10.32 5.83 11.61
CA PRO A 174 -9.68 5.37 10.38
C PRO A 174 -9.15 6.53 9.52
N ALA A 175 -8.34 6.19 8.53
CA ALA A 175 -7.79 7.15 7.57
C ALA A 175 -8.90 7.85 6.76
N THR A 176 -8.78 9.15 6.54
CA THR A 176 -9.69 9.91 5.66
C THR A 176 -9.05 10.14 4.30
N PHE A 177 -9.73 9.71 3.24
CA PHE A 177 -9.23 9.81 1.86
C PHE A 177 -9.71 11.05 1.12
N PHE A 178 -10.92 11.52 1.39
CA PHE A 178 -11.53 12.70 0.80
C PHE A 178 -12.36 13.42 1.85
N THR A 179 -12.52 14.73 1.69
CA THR A 179 -13.41 15.54 2.54
C THR A 179 -14.56 16.12 1.72
N ASN A 180 -14.35 16.27 0.41
CA ASN A 180 -15.34 16.73 -0.52
C ASN A 180 -15.67 15.61 -1.53
N ILE A 181 -16.96 15.34 -1.71
CA ILE A 181 -17.45 14.35 -2.67
C ILE A 181 -16.98 14.63 -4.11
N ASN A 182 -16.77 15.89 -4.45
CA ASN A 182 -16.28 16.31 -5.77
C ASN A 182 -14.85 15.84 -6.06
N GLU A 183 -14.08 15.41 -5.06
CA GLU A 183 -12.75 14.82 -5.24
C GLU A 183 -12.80 13.39 -5.80
N ILE A 184 -13.92 12.69 -5.61
CA ILE A 184 -14.08 11.28 -5.99
C ILE A 184 -15.08 11.06 -7.12
N ILE A 185 -15.83 12.08 -7.50
CA ILE A 185 -16.75 12.06 -8.64
C ILE A 185 -16.02 12.61 -9.86
N PHE A 186 -16.12 11.89 -10.98
CA PHE A 186 -15.64 12.39 -12.26
C PHE A 186 -16.57 13.48 -12.81
N HIS A 187 -15.98 14.63 -13.12
CA HIS A 187 -16.67 15.76 -13.75
C HIS A 187 -16.44 15.72 -15.27
N PRO A 188 -17.48 15.47 -16.10
CA PRO A 188 -17.29 15.23 -17.53
C PRO A 188 -16.93 16.44 -18.39
N ASP A 189 -16.91 17.63 -17.79
CA ASP A 189 -16.42 18.89 -18.34
C ASP A 189 -14.91 19.05 -18.23
N ILE A 190 -14.23 18.19 -17.46
CA ILE A 190 -12.77 18.15 -17.40
C ILE A 190 -12.22 17.73 -18.75
N GLU A 191 -11.35 18.58 -19.31
CA GLU A 191 -10.61 18.26 -20.52
C GLU A 191 -9.57 17.18 -20.24
N ILE A 192 -9.61 16.11 -21.05
CA ILE A 192 -8.60 15.06 -21.01
C ILE A 192 -7.46 15.49 -21.93
N ASP A 193 -6.26 15.65 -21.38
CA ASP A 193 -5.04 15.96 -22.12
C ASP A 193 -4.65 14.79 -23.05
N ARG A 194 -4.60 15.09 -24.35
CA ARG A 194 -4.32 14.13 -25.44
C ARG A 194 -3.11 14.56 -26.28
N ASN A 195 -2.15 15.24 -25.66
CA ASN A 195 -0.97 15.71 -26.38
C ASN A 195 -0.06 14.58 -26.89
N TYR A 196 0.90 14.96 -27.74
CA TYR A 196 1.87 14.07 -28.38
C TYR A 196 2.59 13.20 -27.34
N ASP A 197 3.18 13.78 -26.30
CA ASP A 197 3.95 13.04 -25.29
C ASP A 197 3.11 12.01 -24.55
N LYS A 198 1.84 12.32 -24.23
CA LYS A 198 0.93 11.37 -23.59
C LYS A 198 0.64 10.19 -24.49
N PHE A 199 0.37 10.46 -25.77
CA PHE A 199 0.07 9.41 -26.74
C PHE A 199 1.30 8.56 -27.03
N THR A 200 2.49 9.15 -27.18
CA THR A 200 3.77 8.43 -27.28
C THR A 200 3.99 7.51 -26.09
N HIS A 201 3.80 8.02 -24.86
CA HIS A 201 3.97 7.22 -23.65
C HIS A 201 2.98 6.04 -23.54
N ILE A 202 1.74 6.23 -23.99
CA ILE A 202 0.73 5.16 -23.96
C ILE A 202 0.98 4.16 -25.08
N ILE A 203 1.19 4.62 -26.31
CA ILE A 203 1.16 3.81 -27.53
C ILE A 203 2.52 3.21 -27.87
N GLU A 204 3.59 3.98 -27.77
CA GLU A 204 4.92 3.54 -28.21
C GLU A 204 5.70 2.91 -27.06
N GLU A 205 5.79 3.60 -25.93
CA GLU A 205 6.57 3.13 -24.78
C GLU A 205 5.90 1.98 -24.01
N ARG A 206 4.59 1.79 -24.19
CA ARG A 206 3.78 0.78 -23.48
C ARG A 206 3.01 -0.14 -24.39
N ARG A 207 3.60 -0.41 -25.55
CA ARG A 207 3.03 -1.24 -26.61
C ARG A 207 2.59 -2.60 -26.10
N GLU A 208 3.34 -3.19 -25.20
CA GLU A 208 3.10 -4.50 -24.60
C GLU A 208 1.79 -4.59 -23.79
N ARG A 209 1.22 -3.44 -23.40
CA ARG A 209 -0.05 -3.38 -22.65
C ARG A 209 -1.29 -3.43 -23.54
N PHE A 210 -1.13 -3.24 -24.86
CA PHE A 210 -2.23 -3.38 -25.81
C PHE A 210 -2.58 -4.86 -26.02
N PRO A 211 -3.81 -5.21 -26.44
CA PRO A 211 -4.13 -6.56 -26.89
C PRO A 211 -3.16 -7.02 -27.99
N ARG A 212 -2.76 -8.30 -28.00
CA ARG A 212 -1.72 -8.82 -28.92
C ARG A 212 -1.93 -8.43 -30.39
N GLU A 213 -3.16 -8.50 -30.88
CA GLU A 213 -3.53 -8.13 -32.26
C GLU A 213 -3.35 -6.64 -32.59
N ASP A 214 -3.30 -5.79 -31.56
CA ASP A 214 -3.14 -4.35 -31.69
C ASP A 214 -1.68 -3.92 -31.50
N GLN A 215 -0.81 -4.79 -30.95
CA GLN A 215 0.60 -4.49 -30.69
C GLN A 215 1.40 -4.27 -31.98
N GLU A 216 1.04 -4.90 -33.09
CA GLU A 216 1.76 -4.79 -34.38
C GLU A 216 1.22 -3.68 -35.30
N ARG A 217 0.14 -2.98 -34.91
CA ARG A 217 -0.48 -1.95 -35.76
C ARG A 217 0.41 -0.73 -35.97
N ASP A 218 0.04 0.18 -36.86
CA ASP A 218 0.72 1.48 -36.92
C ASP A 218 0.37 2.36 -35.70
N SER A 219 1.32 3.15 -35.19
CA SER A 219 1.07 4.07 -34.05
C SER A 219 -0.01 5.09 -34.35
N THR A 220 -0.10 5.59 -35.59
CA THR A 220 -1.15 6.54 -36.00
C THR A 220 -2.52 5.89 -36.00
N GLU A 221 -2.60 4.62 -36.40
CA GLU A 221 -3.85 3.85 -36.34
C GLU A 221 -4.30 3.65 -34.88
N LEU A 222 -3.38 3.27 -33.99
CA LEU A 222 -3.67 3.14 -32.57
C LEU A 222 -4.04 4.47 -31.92
N ALA A 223 -3.42 5.57 -32.31
CA ALA A 223 -3.76 6.91 -31.83
C ALA A 223 -5.21 7.25 -32.14
N ARG A 224 -5.66 7.03 -33.40
CA ARG A 224 -7.06 7.25 -33.79
C ARG A 224 -8.03 6.35 -33.02
N LYS A 225 -7.67 5.08 -32.81
CA LYS A 225 -8.49 4.16 -32.01
C LYS A 225 -8.59 4.61 -30.55
N LEU A 226 -7.47 4.96 -29.93
CA LEU A 226 -7.41 5.42 -28.56
C LEU A 226 -8.22 6.71 -28.38
N ASP A 227 -8.11 7.65 -29.32
CA ASP A 227 -8.86 8.90 -29.28
C ASP A 227 -10.38 8.68 -29.33
N ASN A 228 -10.84 7.82 -30.26
CA ASN A 228 -12.23 7.37 -30.32
C ASN A 228 -12.67 6.68 -29.02
N SER A 229 -11.83 5.79 -28.48
CA SER A 229 -12.09 5.09 -27.23
C SER A 229 -12.21 6.01 -26.03
N ILE A 230 -11.40 7.07 -25.96
CA ILE A 230 -11.51 8.12 -24.93
C ILE A 230 -12.84 8.85 -25.10
N ASN A 231 -13.21 9.24 -26.33
CA ASN A 231 -14.50 9.90 -26.59
C ASN A 231 -15.70 9.03 -26.17
N TYR A 232 -15.64 7.74 -26.46
CA TYR A 232 -16.67 6.78 -26.01
C TYR A 232 -16.69 6.65 -24.49
N ALA A 233 -15.53 6.53 -23.83
CA ALA A 233 -15.45 6.45 -22.37
C ALA A 233 -16.04 7.70 -21.70
N ILE A 234 -15.74 8.91 -22.20
CA ILE A 234 -16.36 10.17 -21.74
C ILE A 234 -17.88 10.13 -21.94
N ALA A 235 -18.35 9.71 -23.12
CA ALA A 235 -19.79 9.65 -23.41
C ALA A 235 -20.53 8.71 -22.44
N ILE A 236 -19.93 7.58 -22.08
CA ILE A 236 -20.52 6.65 -21.11
C ILE A 236 -20.43 7.25 -19.68
N ALA A 237 -19.28 7.83 -19.31
CA ALA A 237 -19.09 8.46 -18.01
C ALA A 237 -20.07 9.62 -17.75
N LYS A 238 -20.44 10.38 -18.79
CA LYS A 238 -21.50 11.42 -18.73
C LYS A 238 -22.86 10.87 -18.30
N ARG A 239 -23.14 9.60 -18.60
CA ARG A 239 -24.42 8.94 -18.26
C ARG A 239 -24.34 8.17 -16.95
N ASN A 240 -23.15 7.71 -16.57
CA ASN A 240 -22.94 6.98 -15.33
C ASN A 240 -21.57 7.32 -14.71
N TYR A 241 -21.58 8.22 -13.74
CA TYR A 241 -20.40 8.64 -13.00
C TYR A 241 -19.73 7.49 -12.21
N LYS A 242 -20.48 6.43 -11.87
CA LYS A 242 -19.96 5.29 -11.08
C LYS A 242 -18.98 4.40 -11.85
N LEU A 243 -18.84 4.61 -13.16
CA LEU A 243 -17.89 3.85 -13.99
C LEU A 243 -16.45 4.34 -13.82
N VAL A 244 -16.27 5.59 -13.39
CA VAL A 244 -14.96 6.13 -13.10
C VAL A 244 -14.66 5.86 -11.63
N ILE A 245 -13.58 5.10 -11.38
CA ILE A 245 -13.28 4.59 -10.04
C ILE A 245 -12.23 5.49 -9.38
N PRO A 246 -12.53 6.11 -8.22
CA PRO A 246 -11.52 6.81 -7.45
C PRO A 246 -10.52 5.82 -6.86
N MET A 247 -9.25 6.18 -6.88
CA MET A 247 -8.15 5.43 -6.29
C MET A 247 -7.23 6.39 -5.56
N TYR A 248 -6.88 6.08 -4.31
CA TYR A 248 -5.85 6.83 -3.60
C TYR A 248 -4.45 6.47 -4.13
N ARG A 249 -3.62 7.48 -4.37
CA ARG A 249 -2.23 7.33 -4.81
C ARG A 249 -1.27 7.75 -3.69
N PRO A 250 -0.68 6.79 -2.95
CA PRO A 250 0.17 7.05 -1.78
C PRO A 250 1.36 7.94 -2.07
N GLN A 251 1.99 7.82 -3.25
CA GLN A 251 3.23 8.53 -3.59
C GLN A 251 3.06 10.05 -3.68
N VAL A 252 1.84 10.52 -3.95
CA VAL A 252 1.53 11.94 -4.10
C VAL A 252 0.45 12.41 -3.13
N ALA A 253 -0.01 11.51 -2.24
CA ALA A 253 -1.09 11.74 -1.29
C ALA A 253 -2.36 12.37 -1.90
N LYS A 254 -2.75 11.93 -3.11
CA LYS A 254 -3.92 12.44 -3.85
C LYS A 254 -4.80 11.32 -4.36
N ILE A 255 -6.08 11.63 -4.57
CA ILE A 255 -7.00 10.77 -5.30
C ILE A 255 -6.76 10.95 -6.79
N GLN A 256 -6.71 9.83 -7.51
CA GLN A 256 -6.74 9.75 -8.97
C GLN A 256 -8.02 9.05 -9.41
N LEU A 257 -8.54 9.45 -10.55
CA LEU A 257 -9.75 8.85 -11.14
C LEU A 257 -9.33 7.89 -12.26
N LEU A 258 -9.78 6.64 -12.17
CA LEU A 258 -9.53 5.60 -13.16
C LEU A 258 -10.75 5.45 -14.06
N MET A 259 -10.65 5.94 -15.29
CA MET A 259 -11.66 5.75 -16.31
C MET A 259 -11.34 4.50 -17.14
N PRO A 260 -12.25 3.51 -17.21
CA PRO A 260 -12.04 2.34 -18.06
C PRO A 260 -12.12 2.76 -19.54
N ILE A 261 -11.08 2.40 -20.30
CA ILE A 261 -11.01 2.64 -21.74
C ILE A 261 -11.00 1.30 -22.45
N SER A 262 -11.91 1.12 -23.41
CA SER A 262 -11.91 -0.05 -24.29
C SER A 262 -11.47 0.32 -25.69
N ILE A 263 -10.41 -0.32 -26.18
CA ILE A 263 -9.95 -0.19 -27.56
C ILE A 263 -10.84 -1.02 -28.51
N ARG A 264 -11.66 -1.92 -27.95
CA ARG A 264 -12.61 -2.77 -28.67
C ARG A 264 -14.04 -2.44 -28.23
N PHE A 265 -14.75 -1.66 -29.02
CA PHE A 265 -16.21 -1.57 -28.89
C PHE A 265 -16.83 -2.60 -29.83
N LEU A 266 -16.92 -3.84 -29.37
CA LEU A 266 -17.76 -4.84 -30.02
C LEU A 266 -19.14 -4.73 -29.37
N TYR A 267 -20.14 -4.29 -30.13
CA TYR A 267 -21.52 -4.59 -29.78
C TYR A 267 -21.65 -6.12 -29.79
N LYS A 268 -21.80 -6.72 -28.61
CA LYS A 268 -22.32 -8.08 -28.48
C LYS A 268 -23.76 -8.00 -28.03
#